data_AF-A0AAV0XA84-F1
#
_entry.id   AF-A0AAV0XA84-F1
#
_cell.length_a   1.000
_cell.length_b   1.000
_cell.length_c   1.000
_cell.angle_alpha   90.00
_cell.angle_beta   90.00
_cell.angle_gamma   90.00
#
_symmetry.space_group_name_H-M   'P 1'
#
loop_
_entity.id
_entity.type
_entity.pdbx_description
1 polymer ?
#
loop_
_entity_poly.entity_id
_entity_poly.type
_entity_poly.pdbx_seq_one_letter_code
_entity_poly.pdbx_strand_id
1 'polypeptide(L)'
;MTISDSPITINPQAARKRINWKKCKQKLWLKSPILTTKLSNPTEIDNEVDSFTTLIKSSTEKCSYLINKPQTREPLSPDILLEIANKRNLRKD
;
A
#
# COMPACT_ATOMS: atom_id res chain seq x y z
N MET A 1 21.25 -14.43 24.03
CA MET A 1 20.27 -13.42 23.57
C MET A 1 19.79 -13.88 22.19
N THR A 2 18.71 -14.65 22.15
CA THR A 2 18.17 -15.23 20.90
C THR A 2 17.32 -14.18 20.21
N ILE A 3 17.90 -13.48 19.24
CA ILE A 3 17.14 -12.64 18.31
C ILE A 3 16.34 -13.62 17.46
N SER A 4 15.02 -13.68 17.69
CA SER A 4 14.12 -14.42 16.81
C SER A 4 14.18 -13.76 15.44
N ASP A 5 14.75 -14.44 14.46
CA ASP A 5 14.75 -13.96 13.08
C ASP A 5 13.30 -13.79 12.63
N SER A 6 12.94 -12.55 12.33
CA SER A 6 11.63 -12.25 11.74
C SER A 6 11.50 -13.03 10.44
N PRO A 7 10.33 -13.62 10.14
CA PRO A 7 10.16 -14.44 8.96
C PRO A 7 10.57 -13.67 7.70
N ILE A 8 11.57 -14.21 6.99
CA ILE A 8 12.08 -13.65 5.74
C ILE A 8 10.92 -13.62 4.76
N THR A 9 10.38 -12.42 4.54
CA THR A 9 9.27 -12.24 3.61
C THR A 9 9.87 -12.28 2.21
N ILE A 10 9.56 -13.33 1.44
CA ILE A 10 10.07 -13.62 0.08
C ILE A 10 9.79 -12.46 -0.90
N ASN A 11 8.95 -11.51 -0.52
CA ASN A 11 8.70 -10.26 -1.22
C ASN A 11 8.52 -9.13 -0.20
N PRO A 12 9.61 -8.46 0.25
CA PRO A 12 9.45 -7.29 1.10
C PRO A 12 8.59 -6.25 0.37
N GLN A 13 7.72 -5.53 1.08
CA GLN A 13 6.95 -4.44 0.48
C GLN A 13 7.92 -3.53 -0.27
N ALA A 14 7.62 -3.24 -1.54
CA ALA A 14 8.43 -2.34 -2.35
C ALA A 14 8.77 -1.09 -1.54
N ALA A 15 10.05 -0.70 -1.48
CA ALA A 15 10.56 0.34 -0.57
C ALA A 15 9.81 1.68 -0.61
N ARG A 16 8.97 1.89 -1.64
CA ARG A 16 8.15 3.08 -1.86
C ARG A 16 6.73 2.97 -1.28
N LYS A 17 6.27 1.80 -0.82
CA LYS A 17 4.95 1.60 -0.20
C LYS A 17 5.08 1.79 1.31
N ARG A 18 4.35 2.75 1.87
CA ARG A 18 4.26 3.02 3.32
C ARG A 18 2.84 2.74 3.79
N ILE A 19 2.67 2.39 5.05
CA ILE A 19 1.36 2.21 5.69
C ILE A 19 1.06 3.42 6.58
N ASN A 20 -0.12 4.03 6.41
CA ASN A 20 -0.64 4.98 7.37
C ASN A 20 -1.21 4.22 8.57
N TRP A 21 -0.37 4.02 9.60
CA TRP A 21 -0.72 3.26 10.79
C TRP A 21 -1.87 3.87 11.60
N LYS A 22 -2.01 5.20 11.64
CA LYS A 22 -3.12 5.86 12.34
C LYS A 22 -4.47 5.49 11.72
N LYS A 23 -4.55 5.57 10.39
CA LYS A 23 -5.74 5.16 9.61
C LYS A 23 -6.01 3.66 9.72
N CYS A 24 -4.94 2.85 9.69
CA CYS A 24 -5.05 1.40 9.82
C CYS A 24 -5.59 0.99 11.18
N LYS A 25 -5.04 1.55 12.27
CA LYS A 25 -5.49 1.31 13.64
C LYS A 25 -6.97 1.61 13.81
N GLN A 26 -7.45 2.75 13.34
CA GLN A 26 -8.88 3.09 13.43
C GLN A 26 -9.77 2.08 12.70
N LYS A 27 -9.39 1.66 11.48
CA LYS A 27 -10.17 0.68 10.71
C LYS A 27 -10.19 -0.71 11.35
N LEU A 28 -9.06 -1.17 11.87
CA LEU A 28 -8.96 -2.46 12.53
C LEU A 28 -9.72 -2.47 13.86
N TRP A 29 -9.65 -1.37 14.61
CA TRP A 29 -10.34 -1.28 15.90
C TRP A 29 -11.86 -1.28 15.75
N LEU A 30 -12.39 -0.56 14.75
CA LEU A 30 -13.83 -0.56 14.43
C LEU A 30 -14.37 -1.91 13.97
N LYS A 31 -13.52 -2.76 13.41
CA LYS A 31 -13.88 -4.06 12.85
C LYS A 31 -13.25 -5.23 13.62
N SER A 32 -12.77 -4.95 14.84
CA SER A 32 -12.18 -5.98 15.68
C SER A 32 -13.27 -6.97 16.08
N PRO A 33 -12.97 -8.27 16.13
CA PRO A 33 -13.89 -9.26 16.69
C PRO A 33 -14.28 -8.82 18.11
N ILE A 34 -15.57 -8.87 18.39
CA ILE A 34 -16.09 -8.55 19.72
C ILE A 34 -15.69 -9.72 20.62
N LEU A 35 -15.08 -9.44 21.77
CA LEU A 35 -14.67 -10.47 22.74
C LEU A 35 -15.84 -11.31 23.29
N THR A 36 -17.08 -10.93 22.99
CA THR A 36 -18.31 -11.62 23.43
C THR A 36 -18.81 -12.67 22.44
N THR A 37 -18.17 -12.85 21.28
CA THR A 37 -18.59 -13.88 20.32
C THR A 37 -18.31 -15.26 20.92
N LYS A 38 -19.37 -15.97 21.33
CA LYS A 38 -19.26 -17.37 21.76
C LYS A 38 -19.01 -18.23 20.52
N LEU A 39 -17.74 -18.51 20.26
CA LEU A 39 -17.32 -19.50 19.28
C LEU A 39 -17.46 -20.88 19.96
N SER A 40 -18.35 -21.73 19.45
CA SER A 40 -18.76 -22.96 20.11
C SER A 40 -18.03 -24.20 19.59
N ASN A 41 -17.37 -24.10 18.44
CA ASN A 41 -16.62 -25.20 17.84
C ASN A 41 -15.30 -24.73 17.20
N PRO A 42 -14.33 -25.64 17.00
CA PRO A 42 -13.03 -25.30 16.39
C PRO A 42 -13.15 -24.67 15.00
N THR A 43 -14.09 -25.14 14.18
CA THR A 43 -14.29 -24.63 12.81
C THR A 43 -14.71 -23.15 12.80
N GLU A 44 -15.55 -22.73 13.74
CA GLU A 44 -15.93 -21.32 13.92
C GLU A 44 -14.74 -20.46 14.33
N ILE A 45 -13.83 -21.00 15.14
CA ILE A 45 -12.59 -20.31 15.52
C ILE A 45 -11.71 -20.11 14.28
N ASP A 46 -11.49 -21.16 13.49
CA ASP A 46 -10.69 -21.08 12.27
C ASP A 46 -11.28 -20.09 11.26
N ASN A 47 -12.61 -20.11 11.07
CA ASN A 47 -13.31 -19.17 10.20
C ASN A 47 -13.16 -17.70 10.66
N GLU A 48 -13.26 -17.45 11.96
CA GLU A 48 -13.10 -16.10 12.52
C GLU A 48 -11.65 -15.60 12.39
N VAL A 49 -10.68 -16.49 12.61
CA VAL A 49 -9.25 -16.21 12.40
C VAL A 49 -8.97 -15.87 10.94
N ASP A 50 -9.51 -16.63 9.99
CA ASP A 50 -9.35 -16.38 8.56
C ASP A 50 -10.03 -15.07 8.11
N SER A 51 -11.24 -14.82 8.63
CA SER A 51 -11.97 -13.57 8.40
C SER A 51 -11.18 -12.37 8.89
N PHE A 52 -10.67 -12.42 10.13
CA PHE A 52 -9.88 -11.34 10.71
C PHE A 52 -8.53 -11.17 9.99
N THR A 53 -7.90 -12.26 9.59
CA THR A 53 -6.66 -12.23 8.79
C THR A 53 -6.90 -11.53 7.45
N THR A 54 -8.00 -11.84 6.78
CA THR A 54 -8.40 -11.22 5.51
C THR A 54 -8.71 -9.73 5.69
N LEU A 55 -9.34 -9.37 6.82
CA LEU A 55 -9.58 -7.98 7.19
C LEU A 55 -8.26 -7.22 7.41
N ILE A 56 -7.28 -7.82 8.10
CA ILE A 56 -5.95 -7.20 8.31
C ILE A 56 -5.26 -6.94 6.97
N LYS A 57 -5.24 -7.95 6.08
CA LYS A 57 -4.63 -7.83 4.74
C LYS A 57 -5.26 -6.69 3.95
N SER A 58 -6.59 -6.68 3.83
CA SER A 58 -7.31 -5.66 3.06
C SER A 58 -7.23 -4.26 3.68
N SER A 59 -7.21 -4.16 5.01
CA SER A 59 -7.06 -2.88 5.72
C SER A 59 -5.66 -2.30 5.56
N THR A 60 -4.64 -3.15 5.62
CA THR A 60 -3.24 -2.78 5.40
C THR A 60 -3.05 -2.22 4.00
N GLU A 61 -3.63 -2.87 2.99
CA GLU A 61 -3.56 -2.41 1.61
C GLU A 61 -4.26 -1.05 1.41
N LYS A 62 -5.50 -0.88 1.92
CA LYS A 62 -6.26 0.38 1.84
C LYS A 62 -5.64 1.54 2.61
N CYS A 63 -4.77 1.24 3.56
CA CYS A 63 -4.03 2.24 4.34
C CYS A 63 -2.60 2.44 3.80
N SER A 64 -2.21 1.68 2.79
CA SER A 64 -0.94 1.86 2.13
C SER A 64 -0.97 3.01 1.12
N TYR A 65 0.17 3.66 0.93
CA TYR A 65 0.36 4.70 -0.07
C TYR A 65 1.79 4.66 -0.63
N LEU A 66 1.98 5.22 -1.82
CA LEU A 66 3.30 5.38 -2.42
C LEU A 66 3.92 6.71 -1.99
N ILE A 67 5.16 6.68 -1.49
CA ILE A 67 5.93 7.86 -1.05
C ILE A 67 6.11 8.83 -2.22
N ASN A 68 6.42 8.30 -3.40
CA ASN A 68 6.52 9.05 -4.64
C ASN A 68 5.43 8.50 -5.55
N LYS A 69 4.22 9.10 -5.49
CA LYS A 69 3.30 8.94 -6.61
C LYS A 69 4.07 9.35 -7.86
N PRO A 70 4.09 8.57 -8.95
CA PRO A 70 4.56 9.10 -10.22
C PRO A 70 3.74 10.37 -10.46
N GLN A 71 4.37 11.53 -10.34
CA GLN A 71 3.78 12.72 -10.91
C GLN A 71 3.71 12.40 -12.39
N THR A 72 2.50 12.12 -12.89
CA THR A 72 2.19 12.40 -14.28
C THR A 72 2.53 13.87 -14.46
N ARG A 73 3.74 14.13 -14.96
CA ARG A 73 4.06 15.48 -15.44
C ARG A 73 3.06 15.71 -16.56
N GLU A 74 2.26 16.75 -16.42
CA GLU A 74 1.44 17.22 -17.53
C GLU A 74 2.34 17.34 -18.77
N PRO A 75 1.90 16.84 -19.92
CA PRO A 75 2.66 17.01 -21.15
C PRO A 75 2.91 18.50 -21.38
N LEU A 76 4.11 18.82 -21.89
CA LEU A 76 4.43 20.20 -22.25
C LEU A 76 3.41 20.72 -23.27
N SER A 77 3.03 21.99 -23.16
CA SER A 77 2.15 22.64 -24.13
C SER A 77 2.70 22.47 -25.56
N PRO A 78 1.83 22.31 -26.58
CA PRO A 78 2.23 22.25 -27.99
C PRO A 78 3.20 23.37 -28.40
N ASP A 79 3.01 24.60 -27.89
CA ASP A 79 3.87 25.74 -28.20
C ASP A 79 5.30 25.54 -27.69
N ILE A 80 5.44 24.98 -26.48
CA ILE A 80 6.75 24.67 -25.89
C ILE A 80 7.43 23.56 -26.68
N LEU A 81 6.67 22.55 -27.11
CA LEU A 81 7.19 21.46 -27.94
C LEU A 81 7.67 21.98 -29.31
N LEU A 82 6.92 22.89 -29.92
CA LEU A 82 7.28 23.54 -31.18
C LEU A 82 8.56 24.37 -31.04
N GLU A 83 8.67 25.18 -29.98
CA GLU A 83 9.85 25.98 -29.69
C GLU A 83 11.10 25.09 -29.46
N ILE A 84 10.95 23.97 -28.75
CA ILE A 84 12.03 22.99 -28.56
C ILE A 84 12.46 22.39 -29.91
N ALA A 85 11.51 22.05 -30.78
CA ALA A 85 11.81 21.49 -32.10
C ALA A 85 12.58 22.50 -32.97
N ASN A 86 12.14 23.76 -33.01
CA ASN A 86 12.80 24.83 -33.75
C ASN A 86 14.24 25.03 -33.27
N LYS A 87 14.45 25.12 -31.95
CA LYS A 87 15.80 25.25 -31.36
C LYS A 87 16.70 24.05 -31.63
N ARG A 88 16.14 22.84 -31.76
CA ARG A 88 16.91 21.64 -32.12
C ARG A 88 17.35 21.68 -33.58
N ASN A 89 16.51 22.15 -34.49
CA ASN A 89 16.84 22.28 -35.90
C ASN A 89 17.95 23.31 -36.10
N LEU A 90 17.86 24.48 -35.44
CA LEU A 90 18.90 25.52 -35.47
C LEU A 90 20.28 25.10 -34.94
N ARG A 91 20.38 23.97 -34.23
CA ARG A 91 21.67 23.44 -33.75
C ARG A 91 22.28 22.39 -34.69
N LYS A 92 21.51 21.94 -35.67
CA LYS A 92 21.93 20.96 -36.67
C LYS A 92 22.41 21.62 -37.96
N ASP A 93 21.96 22.85 -38.20
CA ASP A 93 22.48 23.76 -39.22
C ASP A 93 23.77 24.44 -38.72
#